data_AF-A0A0N4YSG5-F1
#
_entry.id   AF-A0A0N4YSG5-F1
#
_cell.length_a   1.000
_cell.length_b   1.000
_cell.length_c   1.000
_cell.angle_alpha   90.00
_cell.angle_beta   90.00
_cell.angle_gamma   90.00
#
_symmetry.space_group_name_H-M   'P 1'
#
loop_
_entity.id
_entity.type
_entity.pdbx_description
1 polymer ?
#
loop_
_entity_poly.entity_id
_entity_poly.type
_entity_poly.pdbx_seq_one_letter_code
_entity_poly.pdbx_strand_id
1 'polypeptide(L)'
;MPSLEMTDEHKMDVEVDLSGNQIQYIGDGRVRSVRARSLRLNNNRIKEIAGYAFTGSTFLKLALNGNEDLTDLSTDAFKGITELHHLDLSDTSISELPIIGLKNLKTLALRNVPTLKKLPPVLSFTHLETAHFTYAHHCCLFKHVDDVVEGENGLYKNNAKEIHHRICKQQAKSRRKREASNNPPSTSELWSNLFEQWLRDADEQIVDNDDDDLPAFDPSEIGATRCLDVEEVANVQGFYHNITCTPQPDAFNPCENIVGLWVLRRAIWPVCMAAIVGNALVWVILGLAFEKRMRVHYLFMINLAIADFITGSMSIFVFGAYIIFFLLFNLLAFIAMVVCYGFLMFMLKDPNTPSRTEDSLIIKKMVWLVGADFLCWFPTLFFGLSAAMGFPLISLSSAKFLLVFFFPINASANPFLYVFFTKVRHRILFSDARFAIEMDDV
;
A
#
# COMPACT_ATOMS: atom_id res chain seq x y z
N MET A 1 24.75 -22.95 -20.61
CA MET A 1 24.25 -23.44 -21.92
C MET A 1 25.30 -23.27 -23.01
N PRO A 2 25.20 -23.96 -24.17
CA PRO A 2 25.96 -23.63 -25.39
C PRO A 2 25.71 -22.18 -25.85
N SER A 3 26.60 -21.61 -26.66
CA SER A 3 26.38 -20.26 -27.21
C SER A 3 25.27 -20.30 -28.25
N LEU A 4 24.34 -19.36 -28.14
CA LEU A 4 23.32 -19.09 -29.14
C LEU A 4 23.73 -17.82 -29.88
N GLU A 5 23.99 -17.95 -31.17
CA GLU A 5 24.32 -16.84 -32.07
C GLU A 5 23.56 -17.02 -33.37
N MET A 6 22.98 -15.93 -33.90
CA MET A 6 22.27 -15.93 -35.17
C MET A 6 23.05 -15.14 -36.22
N THR A 7 23.02 -15.61 -37.47
CA THR A 7 23.58 -14.89 -38.61
C THR A 7 22.61 -13.80 -39.09
N ASP A 8 23.14 -12.78 -39.77
CA ASP A 8 22.39 -11.59 -40.21
C ASP A 8 21.23 -11.86 -41.18
N GLU A 9 21.15 -13.06 -41.75
CA GLU A 9 20.12 -13.47 -42.72
C GLU A 9 18.74 -13.71 -42.10
N HIS A 10 18.64 -13.80 -40.77
CA HIS A 10 17.39 -14.10 -40.09
C HIS A 10 16.50 -12.85 -39.91
N LYS A 11 15.22 -12.98 -40.25
CA LYS A 11 14.19 -11.94 -40.06
C LYS A 11 13.76 -11.85 -38.59
N MET A 12 13.34 -10.66 -38.13
CA MET A 12 12.90 -10.39 -36.74
C MET A 12 11.69 -11.21 -36.24
N ASP A 13 11.05 -12.04 -37.06
CA ASP A 13 9.80 -12.72 -36.73
C ASP A 13 9.98 -14.14 -36.14
N VAL A 14 11.21 -14.52 -35.78
CA VAL A 14 11.52 -15.86 -35.27
C VAL A 14 11.20 -15.96 -33.77
N GLU A 15 10.52 -17.02 -33.35
CA GLU A 15 10.42 -17.39 -31.93
C GLU A 15 11.50 -18.43 -31.60
N VAL A 16 12.33 -18.14 -30.59
CA VAL A 16 13.33 -19.08 -30.07
C VAL A 16 12.81 -19.66 -28.77
N ASP A 17 12.43 -20.94 -28.80
CA ASP A 17 11.92 -21.66 -27.64
C ASP A 17 12.97 -22.61 -27.06
N LEU A 18 13.49 -22.26 -25.89
CA LEU A 18 14.41 -23.07 -25.07
C LEU A 18 13.75 -23.43 -23.73
N SER A 19 12.43 -23.34 -23.63
CA SER A 19 11.69 -23.63 -22.40
C SER A 19 11.70 -25.13 -22.07
N GLY A 20 11.52 -25.48 -20.79
CA GLY A 20 11.39 -26.87 -20.35
C GLY A 20 12.70 -27.70 -20.44
N ASN A 21 13.85 -27.03 -20.51
CA ASN A 21 15.17 -27.67 -20.57
C ASN A 21 15.85 -27.70 -19.19
N GLN A 22 17.13 -28.06 -19.16
CA GLN A 22 17.93 -28.18 -17.94
C GLN A 22 19.02 -27.09 -17.87
N ILE A 23 18.74 -25.91 -18.44
CA ILE A 23 19.71 -24.81 -18.43
C ILE A 23 19.87 -24.29 -17.00
N GLN A 24 21.11 -24.26 -16.51
CA GLN A 24 21.42 -23.80 -15.15
C GLN A 24 22.10 -22.44 -15.07
N TYR A 25 22.87 -22.09 -16.10
CA TYR A 25 23.68 -20.86 -16.11
C TYR A 25 23.69 -20.24 -17.50
N ILE A 26 23.50 -18.92 -17.55
CA ILE A 26 23.68 -18.09 -18.75
C ILE A 26 24.86 -17.16 -18.46
N GLY A 27 26.03 -17.52 -18.99
CA GLY A 27 27.24 -16.73 -18.85
C GLY A 27 27.28 -15.53 -19.80
N ASP A 28 28.30 -14.69 -19.63
CA ASP A 28 28.53 -13.48 -20.41
C ASP A 28 28.54 -13.77 -21.91
N GLY A 29 27.75 -13.00 -22.68
CA GLY A 29 27.66 -13.10 -24.13
C GLY A 29 27.24 -14.47 -24.65
N ARG A 30 26.59 -15.32 -23.84
CA ARG A 30 26.17 -16.66 -24.28
C ARG A 30 24.97 -16.63 -25.21
N VAL A 31 24.17 -15.56 -25.19
CA VAL A 31 23.18 -15.22 -26.21
C VAL A 31 23.66 -13.95 -26.92
N ARG A 32 24.20 -14.10 -28.12
CA ARG A 32 24.83 -13.00 -28.85
C ARG A 32 24.16 -12.78 -30.20
N SER A 33 23.92 -11.52 -30.54
CA SER A 33 23.41 -11.15 -31.87
C SER A 33 22.11 -11.87 -32.26
N VAL A 34 21.29 -12.27 -31.28
CA VAL A 34 20.05 -13.00 -31.53
C VAL A 34 18.97 -12.02 -31.95
N ARG A 35 18.41 -12.18 -33.15
CA ARG A 35 17.35 -11.34 -33.71
C ARG A 35 16.06 -12.15 -33.79
N ALA A 36 15.16 -11.95 -32.82
CA ALA A 36 13.98 -12.79 -32.63
C ALA A 36 12.78 -11.97 -32.14
N ARG A 37 11.54 -12.45 -32.35
CA ARG A 37 10.35 -11.85 -31.73
C ARG A 37 10.29 -12.18 -30.24
N SER A 38 10.54 -13.44 -29.90
CA SER A 38 10.43 -13.95 -28.53
C SER A 38 11.56 -14.94 -28.22
N LEU A 39 12.19 -14.77 -27.07
CA LEU A 39 13.11 -15.75 -26.48
C LEU A 39 12.45 -16.35 -25.23
N ARG A 40 12.17 -17.65 -25.26
CA ARG A 40 11.58 -18.38 -24.14
C ARG A 40 12.64 -19.24 -23.46
N LEU A 41 12.89 -18.95 -22.19
CA LEU A 41 13.81 -19.66 -21.29
C LEU A 41 13.08 -20.13 -20.03
N ASN A 42 11.75 -20.12 -20.05
CA ASN A 42 10.91 -20.48 -18.92
C ASN A 42 10.99 -21.97 -18.56
N ASN A 43 10.69 -22.30 -17.30
CA ASN A 43 10.71 -23.68 -16.79
C ASN A 43 12.05 -24.41 -17.04
N ASN A 44 13.17 -23.70 -16.82
CA ASN A 44 14.51 -24.28 -16.79
C ASN A 44 14.95 -24.45 -15.33
N ARG A 45 16.27 -24.53 -15.06
CA ARG A 45 16.84 -24.53 -13.70
C ARG A 45 17.87 -23.43 -13.54
N ILE A 46 17.62 -22.28 -14.16
CA ILE A 46 18.59 -21.18 -14.23
C ILE A 46 18.78 -20.65 -12.81
N LYS A 47 20.03 -20.61 -12.35
CA LYS A 47 20.43 -20.11 -11.03
C LYS A 47 21.02 -18.72 -11.11
N GLU A 48 21.76 -18.48 -12.19
CA GLU A 48 22.52 -17.25 -12.40
C GLU A 48 22.48 -16.81 -13.87
N ILE A 49 22.32 -15.51 -14.05
CA ILE A 49 22.47 -14.81 -15.33
C ILE A 49 23.53 -13.73 -15.16
N ALA A 50 24.64 -13.92 -15.86
CA ALA A 50 25.81 -13.07 -15.77
C ALA A 50 25.64 -11.76 -16.59
N GLY A 51 26.62 -10.87 -16.51
CA GLY A 51 26.56 -9.56 -17.17
C GLY A 51 26.61 -9.70 -18.69
N TYR A 52 25.94 -8.82 -19.43
CA TYR A 52 25.97 -8.83 -20.89
C TYR A 52 25.54 -10.19 -21.51
N ALA A 53 24.78 -11.00 -20.77
CA ALA A 53 24.36 -12.33 -21.18
C ALA A 53 23.65 -12.34 -22.55
N PHE A 54 22.96 -11.25 -22.88
CA PHE A 54 22.16 -11.05 -24.09
C PHE A 54 22.75 -10.00 -25.05
N THR A 55 24.05 -9.73 -24.98
CA THR A 55 24.68 -8.62 -25.72
C THR A 55 24.43 -8.65 -27.24
N GLY A 56 24.11 -7.49 -27.81
CA GLY A 56 23.85 -7.32 -29.24
C GLY A 56 22.58 -8.01 -29.72
N SER A 57 21.76 -8.55 -28.82
CA SER A 57 20.51 -9.23 -29.17
C SER A 57 19.34 -8.24 -29.27
N THR A 58 18.41 -8.55 -30.16
CA THR A 58 17.23 -7.76 -30.46
C THR A 58 16.00 -8.66 -30.39
N PHE A 59 15.29 -8.62 -29.27
CA PHE A 59 14.04 -9.35 -29.10
C PHE A 59 12.99 -8.57 -28.33
N LEU A 60 11.72 -8.73 -28.73
CA LEU A 60 10.59 -8.01 -28.14
C LEU A 60 10.13 -8.62 -26.83
N LYS A 61 10.24 -9.94 -26.68
CA LYS A 61 9.78 -10.68 -25.50
C LYS A 61 10.86 -11.60 -24.95
N LEU A 62 11.09 -11.53 -23.64
CA LEU A 62 11.93 -12.44 -22.87
C LEU A 62 11.11 -13.09 -21.74
N ALA A 63 10.99 -14.40 -21.79
CA ALA A 63 10.33 -15.18 -20.75
C ALA A 63 11.36 -16.00 -19.97
N LEU A 64 11.58 -15.64 -18.72
CA LEU A 64 12.48 -16.31 -17.76
C LEU A 64 11.69 -16.93 -16.60
N ASN A 65 10.37 -16.94 -16.67
CA ASN A 65 9.50 -17.39 -15.59
C ASN A 65 9.63 -18.89 -15.29
N GLY A 66 9.30 -19.29 -14.06
CA GLY A 66 9.40 -20.69 -13.64
C GLY A 66 10.84 -21.19 -13.47
N ASN A 67 11.80 -20.27 -13.27
CA ASN A 67 13.16 -20.59 -12.85
C ASN A 67 13.29 -20.26 -11.35
N GLU A 68 12.76 -21.13 -10.50
CA GLU A 68 12.61 -20.88 -9.05
C GLU A 68 13.95 -20.63 -8.34
N ASP A 69 15.03 -21.26 -8.83
CA ASP A 69 16.38 -21.13 -8.28
C ASP A 69 17.14 -19.88 -8.76
N LEU A 70 16.56 -19.07 -9.65
CA LEU A 70 17.21 -17.87 -10.19
C LEU A 70 17.28 -16.81 -9.09
N THR A 71 18.49 -16.58 -8.58
CA THR A 71 18.78 -15.67 -7.47
C THR A 71 19.72 -14.56 -7.92
N ASP A 72 20.80 -14.94 -8.62
CA ASP A 72 21.84 -14.03 -9.06
C ASP A 72 21.56 -13.53 -10.48
N LEU A 73 21.00 -12.32 -10.56
CA LEU A 73 20.79 -11.60 -11.82
C LEU A 73 21.68 -10.35 -11.84
N SER A 74 22.70 -10.35 -12.69
CA SER A 74 23.64 -9.24 -12.79
C SER A 74 22.95 -7.91 -13.15
N THR A 75 23.42 -6.79 -12.59
CA THR A 75 22.92 -5.44 -12.90
C THR A 75 23.08 -5.06 -14.37
N ASP A 76 24.04 -5.68 -15.06
CA ASP A 76 24.33 -5.49 -16.49
C ASP A 76 23.79 -6.64 -17.36
N ALA A 77 22.97 -7.56 -16.83
CA ALA A 77 22.51 -8.74 -17.57
C ALA A 77 21.78 -8.38 -18.88
N PHE A 78 20.96 -7.33 -18.85
CA PHE A 78 20.19 -6.84 -20.00
C PHE A 78 20.89 -5.72 -20.79
N LYS A 79 22.15 -5.42 -20.45
CA LYS A 79 22.92 -4.41 -21.16
C LYS A 79 23.24 -4.89 -22.58
N GLY A 80 22.97 -4.02 -23.55
CA GLY A 80 23.16 -4.33 -24.98
C GLY A 80 21.94 -4.93 -25.67
N ILE A 81 20.78 -5.04 -24.99
CA ILE A 81 19.49 -5.31 -25.62
C ILE A 81 18.85 -3.99 -26.06
N THR A 82 18.31 -3.91 -27.28
CA THR A 82 17.77 -2.65 -27.82
C THR A 82 16.24 -2.53 -27.79
N GLU A 83 15.50 -3.63 -27.98
CA GLU A 83 14.05 -3.61 -28.27
C GLU A 83 13.19 -4.46 -27.31
N LEU A 84 13.62 -4.65 -26.06
CA LEU A 84 12.86 -5.46 -25.10
C LEU A 84 11.58 -4.75 -24.63
N HIS A 85 10.42 -5.27 -25.05
CA HIS A 85 9.11 -4.70 -24.69
C HIS A 85 8.39 -5.52 -23.60
N HIS A 86 8.61 -6.83 -23.51
CA HIS A 86 7.97 -7.71 -22.53
C HIS A 86 9.01 -8.54 -21.78
N LEU A 87 9.02 -8.43 -20.45
CA LEU A 87 9.90 -9.19 -19.56
C LEU A 87 9.05 -9.92 -18.52
N ASP A 88 9.19 -11.24 -18.50
CA ASP A 88 8.56 -12.10 -17.50
C ASP A 88 9.62 -12.80 -16.64
N LEU A 89 9.68 -12.41 -15.37
CA LEU A 89 10.55 -12.93 -14.32
C LEU A 89 9.70 -13.56 -13.19
N SER A 90 8.44 -13.92 -13.47
CA SER A 90 7.55 -14.53 -12.49
C SER A 90 8.08 -15.88 -12.01
N ASP A 91 7.78 -16.28 -10.77
CA ASP A 91 8.24 -17.55 -10.20
C ASP A 91 9.77 -17.69 -10.23
N THR A 92 10.46 -16.63 -9.82
CA THR A 92 11.90 -16.58 -9.62
C THR A 92 12.23 -16.07 -8.20
N SER A 93 13.48 -16.20 -7.78
CA SER A 93 13.96 -15.80 -6.45
C SER A 93 14.94 -14.62 -6.51
N ILE A 94 14.81 -13.74 -7.51
CA ILE A 94 15.66 -12.56 -7.66
C ILE A 94 15.46 -11.58 -6.50
N SER A 95 16.53 -10.99 -6.01
CA SER A 95 16.49 -9.99 -4.94
C SER A 95 16.40 -8.55 -5.45
N GLU A 96 16.89 -8.30 -6.66
CA GLU A 96 16.98 -6.97 -7.28
C GLU A 96 16.67 -7.06 -8.78
N LEU A 97 16.09 -5.99 -9.33
CA LEU A 97 15.77 -5.88 -10.75
C LEU A 97 16.79 -4.96 -11.45
N PRO A 98 17.53 -5.44 -12.47
CA PRO A 98 18.47 -4.61 -13.22
C PRO A 98 17.73 -3.54 -14.04
N ILE A 99 18.23 -2.31 -14.02
CA ILE A 99 17.58 -1.15 -14.67
C ILE A 99 18.11 -0.95 -16.10
N ILE A 100 19.38 -1.29 -16.31
CA ILE A 100 20.10 -1.05 -17.56
C ILE A 100 19.55 -1.98 -18.64
N GLY A 101 19.05 -1.41 -19.74
CA GLY A 101 18.44 -2.16 -20.84
C GLY A 101 16.91 -2.32 -20.76
N LEU A 102 16.25 -1.79 -19.72
CA LEU A 102 14.78 -1.87 -19.57
C LEU A 102 14.02 -0.59 -19.97
N LYS A 103 14.68 0.38 -20.62
CA LYS A 103 14.09 1.69 -20.98
C LYS A 103 12.83 1.57 -21.87
N ASN A 104 12.84 0.60 -22.80
CA ASN A 104 11.78 0.39 -23.79
C ASN A 104 10.72 -0.63 -23.34
N LEU A 105 10.75 -1.06 -22.07
CA LEU A 105 9.86 -2.08 -21.55
C LEU A 105 8.43 -1.56 -21.43
N LYS A 106 7.47 -2.31 -21.98
CA LYS A 106 6.02 -2.05 -21.93
C LYS A 106 5.28 -2.93 -20.93
N THR A 107 5.71 -4.18 -20.78
CA THR A 107 5.16 -5.13 -19.81
C THR A 107 6.25 -5.71 -18.93
N LEU A 108 6.05 -5.60 -17.62
CA LEU A 108 6.88 -6.25 -16.61
C LEU A 108 6.04 -7.21 -15.77
N ALA A 109 6.42 -8.48 -15.70
CA ALA A 109 5.78 -9.48 -14.87
C ALA A 109 6.77 -10.05 -13.83
N LEU A 110 6.41 -9.89 -12.56
CA LEU A 110 7.13 -10.27 -11.35
C LEU A 110 6.15 -10.88 -10.34
N ARG A 111 5.37 -11.86 -10.81
CA ARG A 111 4.40 -12.57 -9.96
C ARG A 111 5.14 -13.67 -9.18
N ASN A 112 4.77 -13.87 -7.92
CA ASN A 112 5.38 -14.89 -7.06
C ASN A 112 6.92 -14.80 -6.96
N VAL A 113 7.43 -13.59 -6.69
CA VAL A 113 8.84 -13.27 -6.45
C VAL A 113 8.97 -12.70 -5.03
N PRO A 114 8.93 -13.56 -3.98
CA PRO A 114 8.88 -13.11 -2.58
C PRO A 114 10.19 -12.47 -2.08
N THR A 115 11.29 -12.69 -2.78
CA THR A 115 12.62 -12.16 -2.46
C THR A 115 12.79 -10.70 -2.87
N LEU A 116 12.05 -10.24 -3.89
CA LEU A 116 12.13 -8.88 -4.41
C LEU A 116 11.32 -7.93 -3.53
N LYS A 117 11.97 -7.39 -2.48
CA LYS A 117 11.31 -6.48 -1.52
C LYS A 117 11.30 -5.03 -1.98
N LYS A 118 12.26 -4.61 -2.81
CA LYS A 118 12.41 -3.24 -3.27
C LYS A 118 12.47 -3.20 -4.79
N LEU A 119 11.84 -2.18 -5.35
CA LEU A 119 11.94 -1.87 -6.77
C LEU A 119 12.96 -0.76 -6.99
N PRO A 120 13.61 -0.73 -8.16
CA PRO A 120 14.38 0.43 -8.60
C PRO A 120 13.47 1.66 -8.79
N PRO A 121 14.05 2.87 -8.92
CA PRO A 121 13.28 4.08 -9.19
C PRO A 121 12.38 3.92 -10.41
N VAL A 122 11.09 4.19 -10.24
CA VAL A 122 10.08 4.05 -11.31
C VAL A 122 10.37 4.96 -12.51
N LEU A 123 11.12 6.05 -12.28
CA LEU A 123 11.56 7.00 -13.30
C LEU A 123 12.50 6.41 -14.37
N SER A 124 12.99 5.19 -14.15
CA SER A 124 13.74 4.43 -15.15
C SER A 124 12.86 3.82 -16.26
N PHE A 125 11.57 3.62 -15.99
CA PHE A 125 10.63 2.99 -16.91
C PHE A 125 9.89 4.05 -17.73
N THR A 126 10.45 4.45 -18.87
CA THR A 126 9.84 5.51 -19.69
C THR A 126 8.72 5.02 -20.61
N HIS A 127 8.58 3.72 -20.86
CA HIS A 127 7.61 3.15 -21.82
C HIS A 127 6.64 2.12 -21.20
N LEU A 128 6.63 1.97 -19.89
CA LEU A 128 5.87 0.93 -19.22
C LEU A 128 4.36 1.22 -19.28
N GLU A 129 3.57 0.19 -19.60
CA GLU A 129 2.11 0.26 -19.73
C GLU A 129 1.43 -0.68 -18.73
N THR A 130 2.03 -1.85 -18.51
CA THR A 130 1.47 -2.96 -17.71
C THR A 130 2.52 -3.50 -16.76
N ALA A 131 2.17 -3.63 -15.49
CA ALA A 131 3.05 -4.16 -14.46
C ALA A 131 2.32 -5.14 -13.55
N HIS A 132 2.88 -6.33 -13.37
CA HIS A 132 2.39 -7.34 -12.45
C HIS A 132 3.45 -7.60 -11.38
N PHE A 133 3.12 -7.37 -10.12
CA PHE A 133 4.01 -7.57 -8.99
C PHE A 133 3.46 -8.60 -8.01
N THR A 134 4.32 -9.02 -7.08
CA THR A 134 3.94 -9.90 -5.96
C THR A 134 3.29 -9.11 -4.83
N TYR A 135 3.75 -7.88 -4.59
CA TYR A 135 3.27 -7.06 -3.49
C TYR A 135 2.49 -5.83 -3.98
N ALA A 136 1.37 -5.52 -3.32
CA ALA A 136 0.55 -4.36 -3.67
C ALA A 136 1.27 -3.00 -3.47
N HIS A 137 2.21 -2.94 -2.52
CA HIS A 137 2.97 -1.70 -2.25
C HIS A 137 3.89 -1.31 -3.42
N HIS A 138 4.29 -2.24 -4.30
CA HIS A 138 5.04 -1.93 -5.52
C HIS A 138 4.23 -1.06 -6.49
N CYS A 139 2.90 -1.27 -6.56
CA CYS A 139 2.02 -0.42 -7.37
C CYS A 139 1.84 0.99 -6.81
N CYS A 140 2.12 1.22 -5.53
CA CYS A 140 2.00 2.53 -4.91
C CYS A 140 3.04 3.53 -5.42
N LEU A 141 4.22 3.06 -5.81
CA LEU A 141 5.29 3.89 -6.36
C LEU A 141 4.88 4.62 -7.64
N PHE A 142 3.98 4.03 -8.43
CA PHE A 142 3.46 4.63 -9.66
C PHE A 142 2.35 5.67 -9.40
N LYS A 143 1.74 5.66 -8.21
CA LYS A 143 0.67 6.60 -7.82
C LYS A 143 1.20 7.87 -7.14
N HIS A 144 2.37 7.82 -6.50
CA HIS A 144 2.98 8.92 -5.74
C HIS A 144 4.38 9.26 -6.26
N VAL A 145 4.48 9.63 -7.54
CA VAL A 145 5.76 9.92 -8.20
C VAL A 145 6.31 11.30 -7.83
N ASP A 146 5.45 12.20 -7.33
CA ASP A 146 5.77 13.60 -7.02
C ASP A 146 6.92 13.73 -5.99
N ASP A 147 6.94 12.87 -4.97
CA ASP A 147 7.98 12.84 -3.92
C ASP A 147 9.37 12.42 -4.45
N VAL A 148 9.42 11.74 -5.62
CA VAL A 148 10.66 11.18 -6.19
C VAL A 148 11.30 12.16 -7.18
N VAL A 149 10.49 12.91 -7.93
CA VAL A 149 10.96 13.86 -8.96
C VAL A 149 11.73 15.03 -8.34
N GLU A 150 11.35 15.46 -7.14
CA GLU A 150 12.02 16.55 -6.42
C GLU A 150 13.25 16.09 -5.59
N GLY A 151 13.36 14.79 -5.28
CA GLY A 151 14.30 14.26 -4.28
C GLY A 151 15.66 13.79 -4.79
N GLU A 152 15.84 13.50 -6.08
CA GLU A 152 17.05 12.83 -6.59
C GLU A 152 17.92 13.70 -7.52
N ASN A 153 18.55 14.78 -7.02
CA ASN A 153 19.70 15.49 -7.64
C ASN A 153 19.66 15.73 -9.18
N GLY A 154 18.49 15.73 -9.81
CA GLY A 154 18.32 15.76 -11.27
C GLY A 154 18.68 14.47 -12.05
N LEU A 155 18.97 13.33 -11.41
CA LEU A 155 19.45 12.11 -12.09
C LEU A 155 18.51 11.59 -13.19
N TYR A 156 17.20 11.71 -12.98
CA TYR A 156 16.17 11.25 -13.93
C TYR A 156 15.42 12.39 -14.64
N LYS A 157 15.94 13.62 -14.56
CA LYS A 157 15.31 14.80 -15.19
C LYS A 157 15.16 14.64 -16.70
N ASN A 158 16.13 14.01 -17.34
CA ASN A 158 16.08 13.76 -18.79
C ASN A 158 14.99 12.75 -19.17
N ASN A 159 14.76 11.73 -18.34
CA ASN A 159 13.68 10.76 -18.57
C ASN A 159 12.31 11.43 -18.43
N ALA A 160 12.14 12.32 -17.44
CA ALA A 160 10.92 13.09 -17.26
C ALA A 160 10.65 14.01 -18.47
N LYS A 161 11.67 14.74 -18.94
CA LYS A 161 11.61 15.57 -20.15
C LYS A 161 11.25 14.76 -21.39
N GLU A 162 11.85 13.58 -21.57
CA GLU A 162 11.57 12.68 -22.69
C GLU A 162 10.10 12.24 -22.69
N ILE A 163 9.58 11.84 -21.52
CA ILE A 163 8.17 11.46 -21.36
C ILE A 163 7.25 12.63 -21.70
N HIS A 164 7.51 13.80 -21.12
CA HIS A 164 6.74 15.02 -21.37
C HIS A 164 6.73 15.36 -22.87
N HIS A 165 7.90 15.45 -23.49
CA HIS A 165 8.04 15.77 -24.91
C HIS A 165 7.26 14.79 -25.80
N ARG A 166 7.35 13.49 -25.50
CA ARG A 166 6.60 12.45 -26.24
C ARG A 166 5.09 12.62 -26.11
N ILE A 167 4.60 12.91 -24.91
CA ILE A 167 3.17 13.19 -24.66
C ILE A 167 2.73 14.41 -25.45
N CYS A 168 3.49 15.51 -25.42
CA CYS A 168 3.20 16.72 -26.18
C CYS A 168 3.16 16.46 -27.69
N LYS A 169 4.13 15.71 -28.22
CA LYS A 169 4.18 15.33 -29.64
C LYS A 169 2.94 14.52 -30.06
N GLN A 170 2.52 13.55 -29.23
CA GLN A 170 1.32 12.76 -29.49
C GLN A 170 0.04 13.60 -29.45
N GLN A 171 -0.08 14.50 -28.48
CA GLN A 171 -1.22 15.41 -28.37
C GLN A 171 -1.31 16.34 -29.59
N ALA A 172 -0.19 16.93 -30.03
CA ALA A 172 -0.13 17.76 -31.24
C ALA A 172 -0.55 16.98 -32.50
N LYS A 173 -0.05 15.74 -32.68
CA LYS A 173 -0.46 14.86 -33.79
C LYS A 173 -1.96 14.56 -33.77
N SER A 174 -2.52 14.34 -32.58
CA SER A 174 -3.95 14.09 -32.40
C SER A 174 -4.81 15.31 -32.73
N ARG A 175 -4.34 16.53 -32.40
CA ARG A 175 -5.00 17.80 -32.74
C ARG A 175 -5.02 18.01 -34.26
N ARG A 176 -3.87 17.87 -34.93
CA ARG A 176 -3.78 17.94 -36.39
C ARG A 176 -4.72 16.96 -37.09
N LYS A 177 -4.84 15.73 -36.57
CA LYS A 177 -5.76 14.72 -37.11
C LYS A 177 -7.23 15.13 -36.94
N ARG A 178 -7.60 15.77 -35.82
CA ARG A 178 -8.96 16.29 -35.58
C ARG A 178 -9.27 17.48 -36.49
N GLU A 179 -8.31 18.39 -36.66
CA GLU A 179 -8.43 19.54 -37.56
C GLU A 179 -8.59 19.09 -39.02
N ALA A 180 -7.78 18.14 -39.49
CA ALA A 180 -7.89 17.56 -40.83
C ALA A 180 -9.20 16.77 -41.03
N SER A 181 -9.78 16.21 -39.97
CA SER A 181 -11.08 15.54 -40.05
C SER A 181 -12.25 16.53 -40.09
N ASN A 182 -12.12 17.70 -39.47
CA ASN A 182 -13.17 18.71 -39.43
C ASN A 182 -13.16 19.59 -40.70
N ASN A 183 -11.98 19.79 -41.30
CA ASN A 183 -11.80 20.51 -42.56
C ASN A 183 -11.11 19.61 -43.59
N PRO A 184 -11.87 18.89 -44.45
CA PRO A 184 -11.28 18.12 -45.53
C PRO A 184 -10.65 19.07 -46.57
N PRO A 185 -9.39 18.84 -47.00
CA PRO A 185 -8.69 19.76 -47.88
C PRO A 185 -9.29 19.79 -49.29
N SER A 186 -9.23 20.95 -49.93
CA SER A 186 -9.56 21.08 -51.35
C SER A 186 -8.52 20.35 -52.23
N THR A 187 -8.88 19.93 -53.45
CA THR A 187 -7.98 19.19 -54.35
C THR A 187 -6.69 19.93 -54.70
N SER A 188 -6.65 21.26 -54.56
CA SER A 188 -5.45 22.08 -54.76
C SER A 188 -4.49 22.08 -53.56
N GLU A 189 -5.03 21.99 -52.34
CA GLU A 189 -4.23 21.91 -51.09
C GLU A 189 -3.67 20.51 -50.85
N LEU A 190 -4.28 19.49 -51.45
CA LEU A 190 -3.77 18.12 -51.38
C LEU A 190 -2.38 18.01 -52.03
N TRP A 191 -2.17 18.67 -53.17
CA TRP A 191 -0.89 18.64 -53.91
C TRP A 191 0.21 19.48 -53.24
N SER A 192 -0.14 20.62 -52.63
CA SER A 192 0.83 21.41 -51.85
C SER A 192 1.26 20.68 -50.58
N ASN A 193 0.32 20.05 -49.87
CA ASN A 193 0.60 19.28 -48.66
C ASN A 193 1.43 18.00 -48.95
N LEU A 194 1.18 17.32 -50.06
CA LEU A 194 2.00 16.18 -50.51
C LEU A 194 3.42 16.60 -50.89
N PHE A 195 3.58 17.77 -51.52
CA PHE A 195 4.87 18.30 -51.89
C PHE A 195 5.68 18.78 -50.67
N GLU A 196 5.03 19.46 -49.72
CA GLU A 196 5.59 19.82 -48.40
C GLU A 196 5.98 18.59 -47.57
N GLN A 197 5.15 17.55 -47.59
CA GLN A 197 5.45 16.31 -46.88
C GLN A 197 6.64 15.56 -47.52
N TRP A 198 6.75 15.58 -48.85
CA TRP A 198 7.92 15.05 -49.57
C TRP A 198 9.19 15.86 -49.29
N LEU A 199 9.11 17.19 -49.20
CA LEU A 199 10.24 18.05 -48.81
C LEU A 199 10.68 17.82 -47.36
N ARG A 200 9.74 17.57 -46.44
CA ARG A 200 10.05 17.21 -45.03
C ARG A 200 10.71 15.84 -44.90
N ASP A 201 10.24 14.84 -45.65
CA ASP A 201 10.84 13.50 -45.65
C ASP A 201 12.24 13.51 -46.31
N ALA A 202 12.57 14.53 -47.12
CA ALA A 202 13.90 14.73 -47.70
C ALA A 202 14.91 15.42 -46.73
N ASP A 203 14.44 16.01 -45.64
CA ASP A 203 15.27 16.78 -44.69
C ASP A 203 15.61 16.00 -43.40
N GLU A 204 15.15 14.74 -43.28
CA GLU A 204 15.39 13.89 -42.11
C GLU A 204 16.79 13.22 -42.13
N GLN A 205 17.82 13.99 -42.49
CA GLN A 205 19.24 13.57 -42.40
C GLN A 205 20.20 14.62 -41.82
N ILE A 206 19.70 15.68 -41.19
CA ILE A 206 20.55 16.62 -40.46
C ILE A 206 20.20 16.56 -38.98
N VAL A 207 21.05 15.87 -38.23
CA VAL A 207 21.21 16.08 -36.79
C VAL A 207 21.77 17.48 -36.63
N ASP A 208 21.13 18.33 -35.83
CA ASP A 208 21.85 19.43 -35.21
C ASP A 208 21.43 19.65 -33.76
N ASN A 209 22.49 19.86 -32.96
CA ASN A 209 22.48 20.24 -31.57
C ASN A 209 21.95 21.68 -31.41
N ASP A 210 21.43 21.94 -30.20
CA ASP A 210 21.27 23.23 -29.52
C ASP A 210 21.38 24.49 -30.38
N ASP A 211 20.25 25.19 -30.55
CA ASP A 211 20.18 26.64 -30.35
C ASP A 211 18.72 27.06 -30.07
N ASP A 212 18.58 28.00 -29.12
CA ASP A 212 17.34 28.65 -28.73
C ASP A 212 16.71 29.41 -29.91
N ASP A 213 15.55 28.97 -30.39
CA ASP A 213 14.68 29.81 -31.21
C ASP A 213 13.21 29.67 -30.75
N LEU A 214 12.68 30.78 -30.23
CA LEU A 214 11.26 30.94 -29.90
C LEU A 214 10.43 30.96 -31.19
N PRO A 215 9.34 30.18 -31.31
CA PRO A 215 8.54 30.17 -32.52
C PRO A 215 7.63 31.40 -32.62
N ALA A 216 7.49 31.91 -33.84
CA ALA A 216 6.64 33.04 -34.22
C ALA A 216 5.15 32.85 -33.85
N PHE A 217 4.46 33.97 -33.62
CA PHE A 217 3.07 34.03 -33.17
C PHE A 217 2.09 33.72 -34.32
N ASP A 218 1.24 32.71 -34.16
CA ASP A 218 0.11 32.40 -35.06
C ASP A 218 -1.20 32.96 -34.45
N PRO A 219 -1.89 33.91 -35.11
CA PRO A 219 -3.14 34.50 -34.62
C PRO A 219 -4.34 33.54 -34.54
N SER A 220 -4.23 32.30 -35.04
CA SER A 220 -5.31 31.31 -35.00
C SER A 220 -5.46 30.56 -33.66
N GLU A 221 -4.56 30.80 -32.69
CA GLU A 221 -4.51 30.09 -31.40
C GLU A 221 -5.25 30.75 -30.22
N ILE A 222 -6.29 31.55 -30.46
CA ILE A 222 -7.09 32.10 -29.35
C ILE A 222 -8.05 31.01 -28.84
N GLY A 223 -7.60 30.20 -27.87
CA GLY A 223 -8.48 29.35 -27.05
C GLY A 223 -8.04 27.91 -26.77
N ALA A 224 -6.85 27.47 -27.22
CA ALA A 224 -6.33 26.13 -26.92
C ALA A 224 -5.02 26.21 -26.15
N THR A 225 -5.01 25.82 -24.88
CA THR A 225 -3.80 25.73 -24.05
C THR A 225 -2.72 24.94 -24.80
N ARG A 226 -1.53 25.53 -25.00
CA ARG A 226 -0.38 24.83 -25.60
C ARG A 226 0.08 23.76 -24.61
N CYS A 227 0.59 22.63 -25.10
CA CYS A 227 1.19 21.62 -24.22
C CYS A 227 2.38 22.17 -23.41
N LEU A 228 3.00 23.25 -23.90
CA LEU A 228 4.05 24.03 -23.22
C LEU A 228 3.51 24.80 -22.00
N ASP A 229 2.21 25.11 -21.96
CA ASP A 229 1.57 25.78 -20.82
C ASP A 229 1.16 24.78 -19.72
N VAL A 230 1.25 23.46 -19.99
CA VAL A 230 1.00 22.41 -19.01
C VAL A 230 2.29 22.09 -18.27
N GLU A 231 2.25 22.13 -16.94
CA GLU A 231 3.41 21.84 -16.10
C GLU A 231 4.02 20.46 -16.41
N GLU A 232 5.35 20.41 -16.60
CA GLU A 232 6.09 19.19 -16.96
C GLU A 232 5.73 18.01 -16.05
N VAL A 233 5.65 18.31 -14.75
CA VAL A 233 5.33 17.37 -13.67
C VAL A 233 3.96 16.73 -13.87
N ALA A 234 2.94 17.49 -14.27
CA ALA A 234 1.57 16.99 -14.42
C ALA A 234 1.45 15.94 -15.55
N ASN A 235 2.13 16.16 -16.69
CA ASN A 235 2.13 15.19 -17.78
C ASN A 235 2.88 13.90 -17.41
N VAL A 236 4.00 14.03 -16.70
CA VAL A 236 4.78 12.89 -16.24
C VAL A 236 4.01 12.08 -15.17
N GLN A 237 3.36 12.77 -14.23
CA GLN A 237 2.50 12.16 -13.23
C GLN A 237 1.32 11.42 -13.87
N GLY A 238 0.67 12.05 -14.85
CA GLY A 238 -0.43 11.44 -15.61
C GLY A 238 -0.01 10.16 -16.34
N PHE A 239 1.22 10.12 -16.86
CA PHE A 239 1.77 8.91 -17.48
C PHE A 239 1.87 7.75 -16.49
N TYR A 240 2.51 7.95 -15.33
CA TYR A 240 2.70 6.89 -14.34
C TYR A 240 1.37 6.46 -13.69
N HIS A 241 0.43 7.40 -13.48
CA HIS A 241 -0.90 7.08 -12.96
C HIS A 241 -1.72 6.23 -13.94
N ASN A 242 -1.47 6.35 -15.25
CA ASN A 242 -2.17 5.56 -16.28
C ASN A 242 -1.61 4.14 -16.45
N ILE A 243 -0.50 3.79 -15.77
CA ILE A 243 0.08 2.45 -15.83
C ILE A 243 -0.85 1.46 -15.12
N THR A 244 -1.17 0.37 -15.82
CA THR A 244 -1.99 -0.70 -15.27
C THR A 244 -1.14 -1.60 -14.38
N CYS A 245 -1.32 -1.48 -13.06
CA CYS A 245 -0.54 -2.21 -12.07
C CYS A 245 -1.41 -3.14 -11.22
N THR A 246 -0.93 -4.37 -10.99
CA THR A 246 -1.60 -5.38 -10.14
C THR A 246 -0.60 -6.09 -9.22
N PRO A 247 -0.96 -6.45 -7.97
CA PRO A 247 -2.25 -6.20 -7.34
C PRO A 247 -2.38 -4.74 -6.88
N GLN A 248 -3.60 -4.20 -6.97
CA GLN A 248 -3.86 -2.84 -6.49
C GLN A 248 -3.89 -2.82 -4.94
N PRO A 249 -3.41 -1.73 -4.31
CA PRO A 249 -3.48 -1.57 -2.86
C PRO A 249 -4.94 -1.61 -2.38
N ASP A 250 -5.19 -2.34 -1.31
CA ASP A 250 -6.49 -2.50 -0.67
C ASP A 250 -6.48 -1.94 0.77
N ALA A 251 -7.62 -2.02 1.47
CA ALA A 251 -7.73 -1.52 2.84
C ALA A 251 -6.80 -2.26 3.83
N PHE A 252 -6.37 -3.48 3.50
CA PHE A 252 -5.49 -4.29 4.34
C PHE A 252 -4.00 -4.11 3.99
N ASN A 253 -3.69 -3.70 2.76
CA ASN A 253 -2.37 -3.46 2.20
C ASN A 253 -2.27 -2.03 1.62
N PRO A 254 -2.36 -1.00 2.47
CA PRO A 254 -2.26 0.38 2.01
C PRO A 254 -0.85 0.77 1.56
N CYS A 255 -0.77 1.81 0.74
CA CYS A 255 0.49 2.43 0.31
C CYS A 255 1.26 3.12 1.45
N GLU A 256 0.54 3.53 2.50
CA GLU A 256 1.11 4.21 3.64
C GLU A 256 1.25 3.29 4.84
N ASN A 257 2.32 3.47 5.61
CA ASN A 257 2.47 2.81 6.90
C ASN A 257 1.30 3.19 7.83
N ILE A 258 0.57 2.17 8.32
CA ILE A 258 -0.58 2.32 9.23
C ILE A 258 -0.18 3.08 10.51
N VAL A 259 1.07 2.92 10.98
CA VAL A 259 1.62 3.63 12.15
C VAL A 259 2.67 4.68 11.73
N GLY A 260 2.58 5.24 10.53
CA GLY A 260 3.59 6.13 9.96
C GLY A 260 3.73 7.48 10.67
N LEU A 261 2.63 8.00 11.25
CA LEU A 261 2.64 9.28 11.95
C LEU A 261 3.42 9.19 13.26
N TRP A 262 4.48 9.98 13.38
CA TRP A 262 5.30 10.06 14.59
C TRP A 262 4.49 10.48 15.83
N VAL A 263 3.45 11.31 15.66
CA VAL A 263 2.48 11.67 16.71
C VAL A 263 1.72 10.44 17.19
N LEU A 264 1.28 9.59 16.28
CA LEU A 264 0.53 8.37 16.59
C LEU A 264 1.42 7.35 17.33
N ARG A 265 2.68 7.19 16.90
CA ARG A 265 3.69 6.35 17.58
C ARG A 265 3.92 6.81 19.02
N ARG A 266 3.98 8.12 19.25
CA ARG A 266 4.16 8.69 20.60
C ARG A 266 2.89 8.58 21.44
N ALA A 267 1.71 8.68 20.84
CA ALA A 267 0.43 8.60 21.55
C ALA A 267 0.08 7.19 22.05
N ILE A 268 0.57 6.13 21.38
CA ILE A 268 0.31 4.74 21.80
C ILE A 268 0.87 4.44 23.20
N TRP A 269 2.10 4.91 23.48
CA TRP A 269 2.80 4.58 24.73
C TRP A 269 2.05 5.04 26.00
N PRO A 270 1.59 6.29 26.14
CA PRO A 270 0.81 6.73 27.29
C PRO A 270 -0.47 5.93 27.50
N VAL A 271 -1.23 5.64 26.43
CA VAL A 271 -2.52 4.94 26.55
C VAL A 271 -2.30 3.47 26.94
N CYS A 272 -1.31 2.80 26.34
CA CYS A 272 -0.93 1.44 26.74
C CYS A 272 -0.42 1.38 28.19
N MET A 273 0.41 2.33 28.61
CA MET A 273 0.88 2.40 30.01
C MET A 273 -0.27 2.66 30.98
N ALA A 274 -1.22 3.53 30.63
CA ALA A 274 -2.42 3.78 31.45
C ALA A 274 -3.28 2.52 31.59
N ALA A 275 -3.46 1.73 30.52
CA ALA A 275 -4.18 0.47 30.57
C ALA A 275 -3.48 -0.57 31.47
N ILE A 276 -2.17 -0.72 31.36
CA ILE A 276 -1.39 -1.68 32.18
C ILE A 276 -1.42 -1.27 33.66
N VAL A 277 -1.06 -0.01 33.96
CA VAL A 277 -0.98 0.51 35.33
C VAL A 277 -2.36 0.54 35.97
N GLY A 278 -3.39 1.00 35.25
CA GLY A 278 -4.75 1.06 35.75
C GLY A 278 -5.31 -0.32 36.13
N ASN A 279 -5.16 -1.31 35.26
CA ASN A 279 -5.66 -2.67 35.53
C ASN A 279 -4.82 -3.39 36.62
N ALA A 280 -3.51 -3.14 36.70
CA ALA A 280 -2.69 -3.63 37.81
C ALA A 280 -3.11 -3.02 39.17
N LEU A 281 -3.42 -1.73 39.21
CA LEU A 281 -3.93 -1.07 40.42
C LEU A 281 -5.28 -1.62 40.85
N VAL A 282 -6.16 -1.98 39.91
CA VAL A 282 -7.44 -2.64 40.20
C VAL A 282 -7.21 -3.97 40.92
N TRP A 283 -6.23 -4.77 40.48
CA TRP A 283 -5.86 -6.01 41.19
C TRP A 283 -5.33 -5.74 42.60
N VAL A 284 -4.48 -4.73 42.79
CA VAL A 284 -3.99 -4.35 44.12
C VAL A 284 -5.15 -3.96 45.04
N ILE A 285 -6.05 -3.09 44.56
CA ILE A 285 -7.22 -2.65 45.33
C ILE A 285 -8.15 -3.82 45.67
N LEU A 286 -8.40 -4.72 44.71
CA LEU A 286 -9.23 -5.90 44.92
C LEU A 286 -8.57 -6.92 45.86
N GLY A 287 -7.24 -7.09 45.78
CA GLY A 287 -6.46 -7.93 46.68
C GLY A 287 -6.47 -7.40 48.12
N LEU A 288 -6.41 -6.08 48.30
CA LEU A 288 -6.56 -5.45 49.62
C LEU A 288 -8.02 -5.51 50.14
N ALA A 289 -9.01 -5.56 49.25
CA ALA A 289 -10.43 -5.70 49.60
C ALA A 289 -10.88 -7.15 49.84
N PHE A 290 -10.00 -8.13 49.59
CA PHE A 290 -10.31 -9.57 49.58
C PHE A 290 -10.76 -10.12 50.94
N GLU A 291 -10.47 -9.40 52.04
CA GLU A 291 -10.86 -9.79 53.40
C GLU A 291 -12.36 -9.63 53.70
N LYS A 292 -13.15 -8.95 52.84
CA LYS A 292 -14.57 -8.66 53.13
C LYS A 292 -15.52 -9.17 52.03
N ARG A 293 -15.81 -10.47 52.08
CA ARG A 293 -16.95 -11.15 51.43
C ARG A 293 -17.06 -10.91 49.91
N MET A 294 -16.42 -11.79 49.14
CA MET A 294 -16.49 -11.83 47.68
C MET A 294 -17.92 -12.08 47.19
N ARG A 295 -18.55 -11.06 46.60
CA ARG A 295 -19.79 -11.18 45.81
C ARG A 295 -19.44 -11.42 44.33
N VAL A 296 -20.35 -12.02 43.56
CA VAL A 296 -20.17 -12.40 42.14
C VAL A 296 -19.67 -11.25 41.23
N HIS A 297 -20.06 -10.00 41.51
CA HIS A 297 -19.62 -8.84 40.73
C HIS A 297 -18.10 -8.54 40.83
N TYR A 298 -17.42 -8.96 41.91
CA TYR A 298 -15.97 -8.81 42.03
C TYR A 298 -15.22 -9.78 41.11
N LEU A 299 -15.73 -10.99 40.90
CA LEU A 299 -15.16 -11.95 39.94
C LEU A 299 -15.25 -11.42 38.50
N PHE A 300 -16.35 -10.73 38.18
CA PHE A 300 -16.52 -10.08 36.88
C PHE A 300 -15.49 -8.96 36.66
N MET A 301 -15.28 -8.10 37.66
CA MET A 301 -14.27 -7.03 37.59
C MET A 301 -12.84 -7.58 37.49
N ILE A 302 -12.52 -8.69 38.17
CA ILE A 302 -11.21 -9.35 38.04
C ILE A 302 -11.01 -9.90 36.63
N ASN A 303 -12.00 -10.62 36.09
CA ASN A 303 -11.92 -11.19 34.75
C ASN A 303 -11.79 -10.11 33.67
N LEU A 304 -12.52 -9.00 33.80
CA LEU A 304 -12.45 -7.90 32.85
C LEU A 304 -11.10 -7.17 32.92
N ALA A 305 -10.56 -6.95 34.13
CA ALA A 305 -9.21 -6.40 34.30
C ALA A 305 -8.11 -7.32 33.73
N ILE A 306 -8.27 -8.65 33.81
CA ILE A 306 -7.37 -9.61 33.14
C ILE A 306 -7.44 -9.48 31.63
N ALA A 307 -8.65 -9.41 31.06
CA ALA A 307 -8.84 -9.24 29.62
C ALA A 307 -8.23 -7.92 29.12
N ASP A 308 -8.42 -6.82 29.85
CA ASP A 308 -7.90 -5.49 29.51
C ASP A 308 -6.36 -5.42 29.62
N PHE A 309 -5.77 -6.07 30.63
CA PHE A 309 -4.31 -6.19 30.77
C PHE A 309 -3.68 -6.97 29.60
N ILE A 310 -4.29 -8.12 29.24
CA ILE A 310 -3.85 -8.91 28.09
C ILE A 310 -3.99 -8.09 26.80
N THR A 311 -5.11 -7.38 26.62
CA THR A 311 -5.34 -6.53 25.46
C THR A 311 -4.29 -5.43 25.33
N GLY A 312 -3.97 -4.71 26.43
CA GLY A 312 -2.94 -3.67 26.44
C GLY A 312 -1.53 -4.22 26.15
N SER A 313 -1.20 -5.41 26.63
CA SER A 313 0.09 -6.06 26.35
C SER A 313 0.19 -6.56 24.90
N MET A 314 -0.88 -7.11 24.33
CA MET A 314 -0.92 -7.59 22.94
C MET A 314 -0.81 -6.44 21.93
N SER A 315 -1.34 -5.25 22.23
CA SER A 315 -1.18 -4.06 21.39
C SER A 315 0.28 -3.61 21.22
N ILE A 316 1.21 -4.05 22.06
CA ILE A 316 2.64 -3.75 21.93
C ILE A 316 3.30 -4.63 20.84
N PHE A 317 2.71 -5.78 20.50
CA PHE A 317 3.33 -6.83 19.66
C PHE A 317 2.78 -6.96 18.23
N VAL A 318 1.95 -6.03 17.74
CA VAL A 318 1.12 -6.21 16.53
C VAL A 318 1.91 -6.66 15.28
N PHE A 319 1.67 -7.91 14.84
CA PHE A 319 1.99 -8.44 13.52
C PHE A 319 0.71 -8.84 12.76
N GLY A 320 0.62 -8.42 11.49
CA GLY A 320 -0.61 -8.28 10.68
C GLY A 320 -1.44 -9.53 10.36
N ALA A 321 -1.10 -10.73 10.84
CA ALA A 321 -1.92 -11.94 10.61
C ALA A 321 -3.12 -12.07 11.57
N TYR A 322 -3.13 -11.32 12.69
CA TYR A 322 -4.11 -11.51 13.77
C TYR A 322 -5.40 -10.70 13.63
N ILE A 323 -5.46 -9.72 12.73
CA ILE A 323 -6.55 -8.73 12.68
C ILE A 323 -7.89 -9.37 12.30
N ILE A 324 -7.92 -10.29 11.34
CA ILE A 324 -9.18 -10.90 10.87
C ILE A 324 -9.77 -11.84 11.94
N PHE A 325 -8.96 -12.73 12.51
CA PHE A 325 -9.38 -13.59 13.61
C PHE A 325 -9.87 -12.77 14.81
N PHE A 326 -9.15 -11.69 15.13
CA PHE A 326 -9.49 -10.77 16.19
C PHE A 326 -10.82 -10.03 15.93
N LEU A 327 -11.09 -9.58 14.70
CA LEU A 327 -12.37 -8.96 14.32
C LEU A 327 -13.54 -9.93 14.46
N LEU A 328 -13.37 -11.18 14.02
CA LEU A 328 -14.40 -12.22 14.14
C LEU A 328 -14.68 -12.57 15.61
N PHE A 329 -13.64 -12.73 16.43
CA PHE A 329 -13.79 -12.98 17.86
C PHE A 329 -14.50 -11.81 18.58
N ASN A 330 -14.13 -10.56 18.26
CA ASN A 330 -14.80 -9.40 18.84
C ASN A 330 -16.24 -9.24 18.35
N LEU A 331 -16.56 -9.60 17.11
CA LEU A 331 -17.95 -9.62 16.64
C LEU A 331 -18.80 -10.59 17.47
N LEU A 332 -18.29 -11.80 17.72
CA LEU A 332 -18.98 -12.80 18.57
C LEU A 332 -19.13 -12.31 20.00
N ALA A 333 -18.08 -11.71 20.58
CA ALA A 333 -18.13 -11.12 21.92
C ALA A 333 -19.16 -9.97 21.98
N PHE A 334 -19.23 -9.13 20.95
CA PHE A 334 -20.19 -8.03 20.85
C PHE A 334 -21.63 -8.52 20.78
N ILE A 335 -21.90 -9.55 19.97
CA ILE A 335 -23.23 -10.18 19.92
C ILE A 335 -23.61 -10.74 21.29
N ALA A 336 -22.68 -11.43 21.96
CA ALA A 336 -22.91 -11.94 23.31
C ALA A 336 -23.20 -10.80 24.31
N MET A 337 -22.46 -9.69 24.25
CA MET A 337 -22.71 -8.51 25.09
C MET A 337 -24.10 -7.92 24.86
N VAL A 338 -24.53 -7.76 23.60
CA VAL A 338 -25.87 -7.24 23.27
C VAL A 338 -26.97 -8.15 23.81
N VAL A 339 -26.82 -9.46 23.66
CA VAL A 339 -27.77 -10.45 24.20
C VAL A 339 -27.84 -10.35 25.72
N CYS A 340 -26.68 -10.38 26.41
CA CYS A 340 -26.62 -10.26 27.86
C CYS A 340 -27.21 -8.93 28.37
N TYR A 341 -26.95 -7.82 27.67
CA TYR A 341 -27.51 -6.51 28.00
C TYR A 341 -29.04 -6.49 27.84
N GLY A 342 -29.56 -7.06 26.75
CA GLY A 342 -31.00 -7.22 26.52
C GLY A 342 -31.69 -8.01 27.64
N PHE A 343 -31.10 -9.13 28.05
CA PHE A 343 -31.57 -9.91 29.19
C PHE A 343 -31.55 -9.11 30.50
N LEU A 344 -30.48 -8.34 30.75
CA LEU A 344 -30.32 -7.54 31.96
C LEU A 344 -31.33 -6.39 32.03
N MET A 345 -31.62 -5.74 30.89
CA MET A 345 -32.66 -4.71 30.78
C MET A 345 -34.07 -5.27 30.92
N PHE A 346 -34.33 -6.47 30.40
CA PHE A 346 -35.59 -7.18 30.59
C PHE A 346 -35.82 -7.51 32.07
N MET A 347 -34.81 -8.06 32.74
CA MET A 347 -34.82 -8.35 34.18
C MET A 347 -35.03 -7.10 35.05
N LEU A 348 -34.57 -5.92 34.62
CA LEU A 348 -34.81 -4.65 35.32
C LEU A 348 -36.23 -4.10 35.14
N LYS A 349 -36.90 -4.48 34.05
CA LYS A 349 -38.21 -3.93 33.66
C LYS A 349 -39.37 -4.81 34.11
N ASP A 350 -39.10 -6.06 34.50
CA ASP A 350 -40.08 -6.97 35.07
C ASP A 350 -40.41 -6.58 36.53
N PRO A 351 -41.65 -6.17 36.84
CA PRO A 351 -42.05 -5.77 38.20
C PRO A 351 -42.19 -6.95 39.18
N ASN A 352 -42.18 -8.20 38.70
CA ASN A 352 -42.38 -9.39 39.55
C ASN A 352 -41.08 -9.96 40.14
N THR A 353 -39.91 -9.42 39.79
CA THR A 353 -38.63 -9.87 40.34
C THR A 353 -38.35 -9.17 41.68
N PRO A 354 -38.10 -9.91 42.79
CA PRO A 354 -37.80 -9.30 44.07
C PRO A 354 -36.41 -8.65 44.02
N SER A 355 -36.36 -7.34 43.74
CA SER A 355 -35.11 -6.58 43.76
C SER A 355 -34.95 -5.90 45.12
N ARG A 356 -33.91 -6.28 45.89
CA ARG A 356 -33.44 -5.38 46.96
C ARG A 356 -32.95 -4.10 46.28
N THR A 357 -33.17 -2.95 46.92
CA THR A 357 -32.62 -1.66 46.46
C THR A 357 -31.09 -1.72 46.27
N GLU A 358 -30.40 -2.56 47.05
CA GLU A 358 -28.97 -2.86 46.85
C GLU A 358 -28.66 -3.56 45.51
N ASP A 359 -29.53 -4.44 45.03
CA ASP A 359 -29.32 -5.20 43.79
C ASP A 359 -29.60 -4.34 42.56
N SER A 360 -30.63 -3.48 42.61
CA SER A 360 -30.91 -2.51 41.54
C SER A 360 -29.74 -1.53 41.33
N LEU A 361 -29.05 -1.14 42.41
CA LEU A 361 -27.85 -0.30 42.33
C LEU A 361 -26.67 -1.05 41.70
N ILE A 362 -26.51 -2.34 41.98
CA ILE A 362 -25.45 -3.18 41.39
C ILE A 362 -25.72 -3.40 39.90
N ILE A 363 -26.97 -3.68 39.53
CA ILE A 363 -27.37 -3.90 38.13
C ILE A 363 -27.23 -2.61 37.31
N LYS A 364 -27.65 -1.45 37.83
CA LYS A 364 -27.42 -0.14 37.17
C LYS A 364 -25.94 0.15 36.94
N LYS A 365 -25.05 -0.29 37.83
CA LYS A 365 -23.60 -0.15 37.65
C LYS A 365 -23.07 -1.04 36.53
N MET A 366 -23.54 -2.29 36.45
CA MET A 366 -23.19 -3.19 35.36
C MET A 366 -23.69 -2.67 33.99
N VAL A 367 -24.88 -2.05 33.93
CA VAL A 367 -25.42 -1.40 32.72
C VAL A 367 -24.49 -0.32 32.19
N TRP A 368 -24.03 0.60 33.04
CA TRP A 368 -23.12 1.68 32.62
C TRP A 368 -21.76 1.16 32.17
N LEU A 369 -21.26 0.12 32.83
CA LEU A 369 -19.98 -0.49 32.51
C LEU A 369 -20.01 -1.20 31.15
N VAL A 370 -21.01 -2.05 30.93
CA VAL A 370 -21.23 -2.74 29.63
C VAL A 370 -21.55 -1.74 28.52
N GLY A 371 -22.29 -0.66 28.81
CA GLY A 371 -22.59 0.39 27.84
C GLY A 371 -21.36 1.21 27.43
N ALA A 372 -20.43 1.47 28.35
CA ALA A 372 -19.17 2.15 28.03
C ALA A 372 -18.28 1.26 27.15
N ASP A 373 -18.17 -0.04 27.45
CA ASP A 373 -17.48 -1.01 26.59
C ASP A 373 -18.10 -0.99 25.17
N PHE A 374 -19.43 -1.12 25.07
CA PHE A 374 -20.13 -1.11 23.78
C PHE A 374 -19.80 0.13 22.93
N LEU A 375 -19.83 1.33 23.53
CA LEU A 375 -19.56 2.58 22.82
C LEU A 375 -18.11 2.68 22.32
N CYS A 376 -17.15 2.05 23.01
CA CYS A 376 -15.75 2.06 22.60
C CYS A 376 -15.47 1.05 21.47
N TRP A 377 -16.14 -0.10 21.47
CA TRP A 377 -15.92 -1.16 20.47
C TRP A 377 -16.72 -0.97 19.18
N PHE A 378 -17.89 -0.32 19.25
CA PHE A 378 -18.80 -0.16 18.11
C PHE A 378 -18.15 0.47 16.86
N PRO A 379 -17.41 1.60 16.95
CA PRO A 379 -16.81 2.22 15.76
C PRO A 379 -15.80 1.29 15.07
N THR A 380 -14.93 0.64 15.84
CA THR A 380 -13.90 -0.26 15.33
C THR A 380 -14.50 -1.47 14.61
N LEU A 381 -15.56 -2.06 15.19
CA LEU A 381 -16.26 -3.20 14.60
C LEU A 381 -17.02 -2.80 13.33
N PHE A 382 -17.74 -1.68 13.35
CA PHE A 382 -18.50 -1.18 12.20
C PHE A 382 -17.58 -0.93 11.00
N PHE A 383 -16.54 -0.11 11.18
CA PHE A 383 -15.64 0.23 10.07
C PHE A 383 -14.74 -0.94 9.65
N GLY A 384 -14.32 -1.80 10.59
CA GLY A 384 -13.56 -3.00 10.28
C GLY A 384 -14.35 -3.99 9.40
N LEU A 385 -15.64 -4.20 9.70
CA LEU A 385 -16.51 -5.07 8.89
C LEU A 385 -16.83 -4.45 7.53
N SER A 386 -17.11 -3.15 7.47
CA SER A 386 -17.34 -2.47 6.18
C SER A 386 -16.12 -2.58 5.25
N ALA A 387 -14.90 -2.45 5.79
CA ALA A 387 -13.67 -2.66 5.04
C ALA A 387 -13.49 -4.13 4.60
N ALA A 388 -13.80 -5.10 5.46
CA ALA A 388 -13.74 -6.52 5.12
C ALA A 388 -14.73 -6.94 4.02
N MET A 389 -15.89 -6.29 3.96
CA MET A 389 -16.91 -6.49 2.90
C MET A 389 -16.59 -5.75 1.60
N GLY A 390 -15.46 -5.04 1.51
CA GLY A 390 -15.04 -4.31 0.31
C GLY A 390 -15.64 -2.92 0.14
N PHE A 391 -16.31 -2.38 1.17
CA PHE A 391 -16.91 -1.04 1.16
C PHE A 391 -16.29 -0.16 2.26
N PRO A 392 -15.04 0.31 2.12
CA PRO A 392 -14.40 1.15 3.13
C PRO A 392 -15.10 2.52 3.22
N LEU A 393 -15.87 2.74 4.28
CA LEU A 393 -16.61 3.99 4.54
C LEU A 393 -15.73 5.13 5.07
N ILE A 394 -14.54 4.79 5.57
CA ILE A 394 -13.55 5.75 6.08
C ILE A 394 -12.25 5.60 5.32
N SER A 395 -11.56 6.72 5.13
CA SER A 395 -10.19 6.68 4.61
C SER A 395 -9.29 5.95 5.60
N LEU A 396 -8.26 5.29 5.06
CA LEU A 396 -7.22 4.63 5.86
C LEU A 396 -6.62 5.56 6.91
N SER A 397 -6.42 6.84 6.57
CA SER A 397 -5.91 7.85 7.51
C SER A 397 -6.81 8.07 8.71
N SER A 398 -8.13 8.09 8.53
CA SER A 398 -9.09 8.20 9.64
C SER A 398 -9.22 6.89 10.43
N ALA A 399 -9.10 5.74 9.78
CA ALA A 399 -9.10 4.42 10.42
C ALA A 399 -7.93 4.23 11.40
N LYS A 400 -6.76 4.81 11.09
CA LYS A 400 -5.58 4.82 11.98
C LYS A 400 -5.93 5.39 13.36
N PHE A 401 -6.69 6.50 13.41
CA PHE A 401 -7.09 7.11 14.67
C PHE A 401 -8.07 6.23 15.44
N LEU A 402 -9.02 5.58 14.76
CA LEU A 402 -9.97 4.69 15.42
C LEU A 402 -9.28 3.50 16.09
N LEU A 403 -8.40 2.80 15.37
CA LEU A 403 -7.68 1.64 15.90
C LEU A 403 -6.69 2.01 17.02
N VAL A 404 -6.03 3.16 16.94
CA VAL A 404 -5.02 3.54 17.94
C VAL A 404 -5.63 4.19 19.17
N PHE A 405 -6.72 4.95 19.03
CA PHE A 405 -7.33 5.64 20.17
C PHE A 405 -8.47 4.83 20.79
N PHE A 406 -9.45 4.36 20.01
CA PHE A 406 -10.62 3.72 20.63
C PHE A 406 -10.32 2.35 21.23
N PHE A 407 -9.37 1.61 20.64
CA PHE A 407 -8.97 0.29 21.13
C PHE A 407 -8.38 0.32 22.55
N PRO A 408 -7.36 1.16 22.85
CA PRO A 408 -6.74 1.14 24.16
C PRO A 408 -7.45 2.09 25.14
N ILE A 409 -8.29 3.02 24.66
CA ILE A 409 -9.17 3.84 25.52
C ILE A 409 -10.09 2.94 26.34
N ASN A 410 -10.67 1.89 25.75
CA ASN A 410 -11.57 0.98 26.47
C ASN A 410 -10.89 0.37 27.70
N ALA A 411 -9.74 -0.27 27.47
CA ALA A 411 -8.95 -0.91 28.52
C ALA A 411 -8.44 0.09 29.57
N SER A 412 -8.20 1.35 29.18
CA SER A 412 -7.76 2.41 30.09
C SER A 412 -8.90 3.04 30.90
N ALA A 413 -10.13 3.07 30.36
CA ALA A 413 -11.29 3.70 30.99
C ALA A 413 -11.91 2.82 32.09
N ASN A 414 -11.85 1.50 31.90
CA ASN A 414 -12.43 0.51 32.81
C ASN A 414 -11.97 0.65 34.28
N PRO A 415 -10.65 0.80 34.58
CA PRO A 415 -10.16 1.14 35.91
C PRO A 415 -10.84 2.34 36.57
N PHE A 416 -11.06 3.44 35.83
CA PHE A 416 -11.72 4.64 36.37
C PHE A 416 -13.19 4.37 36.68
N LEU A 417 -13.89 3.63 35.81
CA LEU A 417 -15.26 3.21 36.04
C LEU A 417 -15.36 2.32 37.30
N TYR A 418 -14.44 1.37 37.50
CA TYR A 418 -14.44 0.55 38.72
C TYR A 418 -14.27 1.38 40.01
N VAL A 419 -13.41 2.40 39.98
CA VAL A 419 -13.18 3.30 41.14
C VAL A 419 -14.41 4.17 41.41
N PHE A 420 -15.07 4.71 40.39
CA PHE A 420 -16.31 5.47 40.54
C PHE A 420 -17.47 4.61 41.06
N PHE A 421 -17.53 3.34 40.68
CA PHE A 421 -18.64 2.45 41.03
C PHE A 421 -18.45 1.64 42.33
N THR A 422 -17.23 1.47 42.81
CA THR A 422 -16.97 0.84 44.11
C THR A 422 -17.23 1.85 45.25
N LYS A 423 -17.88 1.41 46.33
CA LYS A 423 -18.20 2.23 47.53
C LYS A 423 -16.95 2.74 48.28
N VAL A 424 -15.75 2.58 47.74
CA VAL A 424 -14.48 3.03 48.32
C VAL A 424 -14.44 4.57 48.44
N ARG A 425 -15.11 5.31 47.54
CA ARG A 425 -15.30 6.77 47.66
C ARG A 425 -15.90 7.19 48.99
N HIS A 426 -16.78 6.38 49.59
CA HIS A 426 -17.42 6.74 50.85
C HIS A 426 -16.61 6.37 52.10
N ARG A 427 -15.57 5.53 52.00
CA ARG A 427 -14.73 5.20 53.17
C ARG A 427 -13.43 5.96 53.21
N ILE A 428 -12.77 6.20 52.06
CA ILE A 428 -11.47 6.87 52.05
C ILE A 428 -11.64 8.39 52.26
N LEU A 429 -12.54 9.05 51.52
CA LEU A 429 -12.82 10.49 51.73
C LEU A 429 -13.40 10.80 53.13
N PHE A 430 -14.18 9.90 53.73
CA PHE A 430 -14.74 10.09 55.08
C PHE A 430 -13.85 9.52 56.20
N SER A 431 -12.76 8.83 55.86
CA SER A 431 -11.70 8.45 56.79
C SER A 431 -10.83 9.67 57.05
N ASP A 432 -10.40 10.36 55.98
CA ASP A 432 -9.61 11.59 56.08
C ASP A 432 -10.38 12.73 56.75
N ALA A 433 -11.68 12.88 56.48
CA ALA A 433 -12.50 13.89 57.14
C ALA A 433 -12.76 13.61 58.64
N ARG A 434 -12.63 12.36 59.10
CA ARG A 434 -12.80 12.01 60.52
C ARG A 434 -11.48 12.13 61.28
N PHE A 435 -10.36 11.79 60.62
CA PHE A 435 -9.01 12.02 61.14
C PHE A 435 -8.66 13.51 61.26
N ALA A 436 -9.19 14.36 60.35
CA ALA A 436 -8.98 15.80 60.42
C ALA A 436 -9.75 16.49 61.55
N ILE A 437 -10.87 15.92 62.03
CA ILE A 437 -11.65 16.49 63.16
C ILE A 437 -11.07 16.05 64.52
N GLU A 438 -10.38 14.90 64.57
CA GLU A 438 -9.77 14.37 65.80
C GLU A 438 -8.40 15.00 66.16
N MET A 439 -7.83 15.85 65.29
CA MET A 439 -6.57 16.57 65.57
C MET A 439 -6.76 18.03 66.04
N ASP A 440 -7.98 18.55 66.06
CA ASP A 440 -8.27 19.92 66.57
C ASP A 440 -8.71 19.94 68.05
N ASP A 441 -8.85 18.78 68.71
CA ASP A 441 -9.31 18.61 70.10
C ASP A 441 -8.27 17.94 71.04
N VAL A 442 -6.97 18.05 70.76
CA VAL A 442 -5.88 17.60 71.66
C VAL A 442 -4.86 18.70 71.96
#